data_AF-A0A967WM46-F1
#
_entry.id   AF-A0A967WM46-F1
#
_cell.length_a   1.000
_cell.length_b   1.000
_cell.length_c   1.000
_cell.angle_alpha   90.00
_cell.angle_beta   90.00
_cell.angle_gamma   90.00
#
_symmetry.space_group_name_H-M   'P 1'
#
loop_
_entity.id
_entity.type
_entity.pdbx_description
1 polymer ?
#
loop_
_entity_poly.entity_id
_entity_poly.type
_entity_poly.pdbx_seq_one_letter_code
_entity_poly.pdbx_strand_id
1 'polypeptide(L)' 'MSWVNEAREKQGAKLIVVDPRFTRTAATADLYASLRSGTDIVFLGGLINYTLQNKLYNEE' A
#
# COMPACT_ATOMS: atom_id res chain seq x y z
N MET A 1 12.76 -10.38 0.86
CA MET A 1 12.49 -9.21 -0.01
C MET A 1 13.05 -9.34 -1.42
N SER A 2 13.67 -10.47 -1.84
CA SER A 2 14.33 -10.56 -3.16
C SER A 2 13.42 -10.15 -4.33
N TRP A 3 12.23 -10.75 -4.45
CA TRP A 3 11.29 -10.44 -5.53
C TRP A 3 10.68 -9.03 -5.44
N VAL A 4 10.43 -8.55 -4.22
CA VAL A 4 9.92 -7.20 -3.99
C VAL A 4 10.96 -6.17 -4.40
N ASN A 5 12.23 -6.37 -4.05
CA ASN A 5 13.33 -5.51 -4.46
C ASN A 5 13.56 -5.57 -5.97
N GLU A 6 13.49 -6.76 -6.57
CA GLU A 6 13.58 -6.89 -8.03
C GLU A 6 12.48 -6.11 -8.76
N ALA A 7 11.23 -6.16 -8.28
CA ALA A 7 10.15 -5.37 -8.86
C ALA A 7 10.40 -3.86 -8.72
N ARG A 8 10.94 -3.41 -7.59
CA ARG A 8 11.29 -2.00 -7.37
C ARG A 8 12.44 -1.56 -8.29
N GLU A 9 13.50 -2.35 -8.36
CA GLU A 9 14.73 -2.02 -9.10
C GLU A 9 14.54 -2.16 -10.61
N LYS A 10 13.93 -3.25 -11.08
CA LYS A 10 13.81 -3.56 -12.52
C LYS A 10 12.53 -3.05 -13.16
N GLN A 11 11.45 -2.92 -12.40
CA GLN A 11 10.13 -2.55 -12.93
C GLN A 11 9.62 -1.20 -12.40
N GLY A 12 10.39 -0.52 -11.55
CA GLY A 12 10.01 0.78 -11.00
C GLY A 12 8.81 0.73 -10.05
N ALA A 13 8.50 -0.44 -9.48
CA ALA A 13 7.40 -0.59 -8.53
C ALA A 13 7.65 0.24 -7.26
N LYS A 14 6.57 0.73 -6.65
CA LYS A 14 6.60 1.39 -5.33
C LYS A 14 6.18 0.42 -4.24
N LEU A 15 6.98 0.30 -3.18
CA LEU A 15 6.66 -0.44 -1.98
C LEU A 15 5.99 0.46 -0.96
N ILE A 16 4.71 0.18 -0.68
CA ILE A 16 3.93 0.84 0.36
C ILE A 16 3.73 -0.14 1.51
N VAL A 17 4.03 0.30 2.74
CA VAL A 17 3.81 -0.49 3.96
C VAL A 17 2.77 0.21 4.82
N VAL A 18 1.68 -0.49 5.12
CA VAL A 18 0.63 -0.05 6.03
C VAL A 18 0.64 -0.95 7.25
N ASP A 19 1.10 -0.45 8.40
CA ASP A 19 1.23 -1.25 9.64
C ASP A 19 1.18 -0.34 10.88
N PRO A 20 0.55 -0.75 12.01
CA PRO A 20 0.59 -0.01 13.27
C PRO A 20 2.01 0.27 13.79
N ARG A 21 3.01 -0.50 13.35
CA ARG A 21 4.39 -0.42 13.81
C ARG A 21 5.32 -0.07 12.65
N PHE A 22 6.37 0.67 12.96
CA PHE A 22 7.47 0.87 12.03
C PHE A 22 8.39 -0.36 12.04
N THR A 23 8.15 -1.30 11.12
CA THR A 23 8.90 -2.56 11.02
C THR A 23 10.14 -2.43 10.13
N ARG A 24 11.01 -3.46 10.11
CA ARG A 24 12.17 -3.51 9.19
C ARG A 24 11.77 -3.41 7.72
N THR A 25 10.57 -3.89 7.35
CA THR A 25 10.03 -3.74 6.00
C THR A 25 9.63 -2.29 5.71
N ALA A 26 9.00 -1.61 6.68
CA ALA A 26 8.66 -0.19 6.59
C ALA A 26 9.91 0.69 6.42
N ALA A 27 11.01 0.33 7.08
CA ALA A 27 12.30 1.03 6.95
C ALA A 27 12.86 1.04 5.52
N THR A 28 12.48 0.07 4.69
CA THR A 28 12.90 -0.01 3.28
C THR A 28 11.83 0.42 2.28
N ALA A 29 10.63 0.79 2.76
CA ALA A 29 9.49 1.13 1.91
C ALA A 29 9.61 2.56 1.33
N ASP A 30 8.99 2.77 0.18
CA ASP A 30 8.89 4.08 -0.44
C ASP A 30 7.84 4.96 0.27
N LEU A 31 6.81 4.33 0.84
CA LEU A 31 5.83 5.00 1.70
C LEU A 31 5.46 4.10 2.88
N TYR A 32 5.48 4.67 4.08
CA TYR A 32 4.95 4.05 5.29
C TYR A 32 3.72 4.83 5.75
N ALA A 33 2.60 4.13 5.96
CA ALA A 33 1.41 4.68 6.59
C ALA A 33 1.10 3.91 7.87
N SER A 34 1.09 4.62 9.00
CA SER A 34 0.67 4.02 10.26
C SER A 34 -0.84 3.84 10.30
N LEU A 35 -1.31 2.70 10.80
CA LEU A 35 -2.73 2.38 10.93
C LEU A 35 -3.02 1.83 12.33
N ARG A 36 -4.16 2.18 12.92
CA ARG A 36 -4.61 1.58 14.18
C ARG A 36 -4.96 0.10 13.95
N SER A 37 -4.52 -0.80 14.85
CA SER A 37 -4.87 -2.23 14.78
C SER A 37 -6.39 -2.44 14.71
N GLY A 38 -6.83 -3.28 13.77
CA GLY A 38 -8.24 -3.63 13.58
C GLY A 38 -9.05 -2.59 12.78
N THR A 39 -8.39 -1.63 12.13
CA THR A 39 -9.06 -0.61 11.30
C THR A 39 -8.85 -0.80 9.80
N ASP A 40 -8.35 -1.97 9.39
CA ASP A 40 -8.04 -2.34 8.01
C ASP A 40 -9.27 -2.26 7.09
N ILE A 41 -10.45 -2.68 7.57
CA ILE A 41 -11.70 -2.59 6.81
C ILE A 41 -12.05 -1.13 6.47
N VAL A 42 -11.81 -0.20 7.41
CA VAL A 42 -12.10 1.22 7.19
C VAL A 42 -11.11 1.81 6.18
N PHE A 43 -9.82 1.46 6.29
CA PHE A 43 -8.80 1.89 5.34
C PHE A 43 -9.09 1.41 3.92
N LEU A 44 -9.36 0.12 3.75
CA LEU A 44 -9.70 -0.47 2.44
C LEU A 44 -11.04 0.04 1.90
N GLY A 45 -12.04 0.23 2.76
CA GLY A 45 -13.32 0.85 2.39
C GLY A 45 -13.14 2.28 1.88
N GLY A 46 -12.26 3.06 2.52
CA GLY A 46 -11.87 4.38 2.04
C GLY A 46 -11.19 4.35 0.67
N LEU A 47 -10.28 3.40 0.45
CA LEU A 47 -9.62 3.21 -0.85
C LEU A 47 -10.62 2.83 -1.95
N ILE A 48 -11.54 1.91 -1.68
CA ILE A 48 -12.60 1.53 -2.63
C ILE A 48 -13.49 2.73 -2.95
N ASN A 49 -13.97 3.45 -1.93
CA ASN A 49 -14.80 4.63 -2.12
C ASN A 49 -14.08 5.70 -2.96
N TYR A 50 -12.80 5.96 -2.68
CA TYR A 50 -11.98 6.88 -3.47
C TYR A 50 -11.85 6.43 -4.92
N THR A 51 -11.59 5.14 -5.16
CA THR A 51 -11.51 4.55 -6.50
C THR A 51 -12.83 4.73 -7.27
N LEU A 52 -13.98 4.52 -6.63
CA LEU A 52 -15.30 4.69 -7.25
C LEU A 52 -15.60 6.17 -7.56
N GLN A 53 -15.38 7.05 -6.58
CA GLN A 53 -15.64 8.50 -6.74
C GLN A 53 -14.79 9.13 -7.85
N ASN A 54 -13.60 8.59 -8.11
CA ASN A 54 -12.67 9.11 -9.10
C ASN A 54 -12.58 8.27 -10.39
N LYS A 55 -13.46 7.27 -10.57
CA LYS A 55 -13.45 6.35 -11.73
C LYS A 55 -12.07 5.71 -12.00
N LEU A 56 -11.40 5.25 -10.95
CA LEU A 56 -10.05 4.64 -11.02
C LEU A 56 -10.09 3.10 -11.06
N TYR A 57 -11.21 2.52 -11.49
CA TYR A 57 -11.38 1.07 -11.64
C TYR A 57 -11.39 0.71 -13.13
N ASN A 58 -11.14 -0.57 -13.44
CA ASN A 58 -11.28 -1.04 -14.81
C ASN A 58 -12.77 -1.17 -15.16
N GLU A 59 -13.23 -0.47 -16.20
CA GLU A 59 -14.63 -0.48 -16.66
C GLU A 59 -14.96 -1.61 -17.65
N GLU A 60 -13.93 -2.22 -18.26
CA GLU A 60 -14.04 -3.40 -19.14
C GLU A 60 -14.20 -4.70 -18.33
#